data_AF-A0A2L0GP61-F1
#
_entry.id   AF-A0A2L0GP61-F1
#
_cell.length_a   1.000
_cell.length_b   1.000
_cell.length_c   1.000
_cell.angle_alpha   90.00
_cell.angle_beta   90.00
_cell.angle_gamma   90.00
#
_symmetry.space_group_name_H-M   'P 1'
#
loop_
_entity.id
_entity.type
_entity.pdbx_description
1 polymer ?
#
loop_
_entity_poly.entity_id
_entity_poly.type
_entity_poly.pdbx_seq_one_letter_code
_entity_poly.pdbx_strand_id
1 'polypeptide(L)'
;MRRPGSENRLKRFAALGALLMLGGFAVAGPTGLFAWSENLEALEQRNIEIADLTQKRDALRNRVQLLDPDAADPDLASELVRDQLGVMREDEVVITLDDE
;
A
#
# COMPACT_ATOMS: atom_id res chain seq x y z
N MET A 1 -57.84 5.47 -39.76
CA MET A 1 -57.43 5.86 -38.39
C MET A 1 -55.96 5.48 -38.15
N ARG A 2 -54.99 6.34 -38.49
CA ARG A 2 -53.59 6.15 -38.10
C ARG A 2 -53.39 6.83 -36.75
N ARG A 3 -53.05 6.08 -35.69
CA ARG A 3 -52.82 6.63 -34.35
C ARG A 3 -51.42 7.28 -34.31
N PRO A 4 -51.29 8.62 -34.20
CA PRO A 4 -50.00 9.31 -34.31
C PRO A 4 -49.16 9.26 -33.02
N GLY A 5 -49.58 8.49 -32.00
CA GLY A 5 -48.94 8.47 -30.67
C GLY A 5 -48.09 7.22 -30.36
N SER A 6 -47.94 6.27 -31.29
CA SER A 6 -47.11 5.08 -31.06
C SER A 6 -45.63 5.36 -31.28
N GLU A 7 -45.28 6.17 -32.29
CA GLU A 7 -43.90 6.45 -32.68
C GLU A 7 -43.12 7.19 -31.58
N ASN A 8 -43.76 8.18 -30.94
CA ASN A 8 -43.16 8.92 -29.82
C ASN A 8 -43.01 8.05 -28.56
N ARG A 9 -43.93 7.10 -28.33
CA ARG A 9 -43.80 6.14 -27.23
C ARG A 9 -42.65 5.18 -27.47
N LEU A 10 -42.52 4.67 -28.70
CA LEU A 10 -41.43 3.77 -29.06
C LEU A 10 -40.06 4.46 -28.90
N LYS A 11 -39.93 5.71 -29.36
CA LYS A 11 -38.71 6.52 -29.16
C LYS A 11 -38.39 6.74 -27.68
N ARG A 12 -39.39 7.02 -26.84
CA ARG A 12 -39.21 7.16 -25.39
C ARG A 12 -38.77 5.85 -24.72
N PHE A 13 -39.37 4.73 -25.07
CA PHE A 13 -38.96 3.42 -24.54
C PHE A 13 -37.54 3.03 -25.00
N ALA A 14 -37.19 3.32 -26.26
CA ALA A 14 -35.84 3.10 -26.76
C ALA A 14 -34.81 3.98 -26.02
N ALA A 15 -35.11 5.27 -25.83
CA ALA A 15 -34.25 6.19 -25.09
C ALA A 15 -34.10 5.77 -23.61
N LEU A 16 -35.19 5.36 -22.95
CA LEU A 16 -35.15 4.84 -21.59
C LEU A 16 -34.32 3.55 -21.50
N GLY A 17 -34.50 2.62 -22.45
CA GLY A 17 -33.72 1.39 -22.52
C GLY A 17 -32.22 1.65 -22.70
N ALA A 18 -31.86 2.60 -23.58
CA ALA A 18 -30.47 3.01 -23.78
C ALA A 18 -29.87 3.64 -22.50
N LEU A 19 -30.63 4.49 -21.81
CA LEU A 19 -30.20 5.12 -20.57
C LEU A 19 -30.01 4.10 -19.44
N LEU A 20 -30.91 3.12 -19.33
CA LEU A 20 -30.78 2.01 -18.38
C LEU A 20 -29.58 1.11 -18.70
N MET A 21 -29.31 0.84 -19.99
CA MET A 21 -28.10 0.12 -20.39
C MET A 21 -26.84 0.88 -19.99
N LEU A 22 -26.76 2.18 -20.29
CA LEU A 22 -25.61 3.00 -19.89
C LEU A 22 -25.44 3.06 -18.37
N GLY A 23 -26.53 3.24 -17.62
CA GLY A 23 -26.51 3.20 -16.16
C GLY A 23 -26.05 1.83 -15.63
N GLY A 24 -26.54 0.74 -16.22
CA GLY A 24 -26.12 -0.62 -15.89
C GLY A 24 -24.63 -0.86 -16.15
N PHE A 25 -24.12 -0.43 -17.31
CA PHE A 25 -22.69 -0.51 -17.63
C PHE A 25 -21.83 0.41 -16.74
N ALA A 26 -22.33 1.57 -16.32
CA ALA A 26 -21.61 2.44 -15.40
C ALA A 26 -21.48 1.84 -13.99
N VAL A 27 -22.44 1.02 -13.56
CA VAL A 27 -22.43 0.38 -12.24
C VAL A 27 -21.72 -0.98 -12.29
N ALA A 28 -22.12 -1.86 -13.21
CA ALA A 28 -21.66 -3.26 -13.32
C ALA A 28 -20.66 -3.51 -14.47
N GLY A 29 -20.15 -2.46 -15.10
CA GLY A 29 -19.09 -2.58 -16.10
C GLY A 29 -17.71 -2.85 -15.49
N PRO A 30 -16.74 -3.24 -16.33
CA PRO A 30 -15.37 -3.59 -15.88
C PRO A 30 -14.61 -2.42 -15.24
N THR A 31 -14.99 -1.18 -15.55
CA THR A 31 -14.49 0.05 -14.90
C THR A 31 -15.62 0.78 -14.17
N GLY A 32 -16.67 0.06 -13.79
CA GLY A 32 -17.84 0.61 -13.12
C GLY A 32 -17.60 0.87 -11.63
N LEU A 33 -18.65 1.31 -10.94
CA LEU A 33 -18.58 1.68 -9.53
C LEU A 33 -18.11 0.53 -8.63
N PHE A 34 -18.54 -0.71 -8.91
CA PHE A 34 -18.11 -1.88 -8.12
C PHE A 34 -16.62 -2.20 -8.31
N ALA A 35 -16.11 -2.11 -9.54
CA ALA A 35 -14.69 -2.30 -9.81
C ALA A 35 -13.84 -1.21 -9.15
N TRP A 36 -14.36 0.02 -9.03
CA TRP A 36 -13.67 1.11 -8.34
C TRP A 36 -13.56 0.86 -6.83
N SER A 37 -14.61 0.35 -6.18
CA SER A 37 -14.54 0.03 -4.74
C SER A 37 -13.53 -1.06 -4.43
N GLU A 38 -13.48 -2.12 -5.24
CA GLU A 38 -12.50 -3.20 -5.07
C GLU A 38 -11.06 -2.71 -5.32
N ASN A 39 -10.88 -1.81 -6.30
CA ASN A 39 -9.57 -1.26 -6.60
C ASN A 39 -9.08 -0.31 -5.50
N LEU A 40 -9.99 0.46 -4.87
CA LEU A 40 -9.66 1.31 -3.72
C LEU A 40 -9.18 0.48 -2.52
N GLU A 41 -9.85 -0.63 -2.22
CA GLU A 41 -9.44 -1.52 -1.13
C GLU A 41 -8.07 -2.15 -1.41
N ALA A 42 -7.86 -2.63 -2.65
CA ALA A 42 -6.56 -3.15 -3.06
C ALA A 42 -5.46 -2.07 -2.99
N LEU A 43 -5.78 -0.82 -3.35
CA LEU A 43 -4.84 0.30 -3.28
C LEU A 43 -4.49 0.67 -1.84
N GLU A 44 -5.46 0.65 -0.93
CA GLU A 44 -5.24 0.86 0.50
C GLU A 44 -4.33 -0.21 1.10
N GLN A 45 -4.60 -1.50 0.82
CA GLN A 45 -3.77 -2.60 1.30
C GLN A 45 -2.31 -2.48 0.82
N ARG A 46 -2.11 -2.10 -0.45
CA ARG A 46 -0.76 -1.91 -1.01
C ARG A 46 -0.06 -0.69 -0.42
N ASN A 47 -0.77 0.38 -0.12
CA ASN A 47 -0.18 1.54 0.55
C ASN A 47 0.30 1.21 1.96
N ILE A 48 -0.45 0.39 2.71
CA ILE A 48 -0.04 -0.08 4.03
C ILE A 48 1.25 -0.92 3.92
N GLU A 49 1.29 -1.85 2.95
CA GLU A 49 2.48 -2.67 2.69
C GLU A 49 3.70 -1.81 2.31
N ILE A 50 3.52 -0.81 1.45
CA ILE A 50 4.58 0.13 1.06
C ILE A 50 5.08 0.92 2.27
N ALA A 51 4.19 1.35 3.16
CA ALA A 51 4.58 2.10 4.35
C ALA A 51 5.46 1.25 5.30
N ASP A 52 5.04 0.00 5.56
CA ASP A 52 5.81 -0.95 6.40
C ASP A 52 7.18 -1.25 5.77
N LEU A 53 7.21 -1.58 4.47
CA LEU A 53 8.47 -1.87 3.78
C LEU A 53 9.38 -0.64 3.69
N THR A 54 8.81 0.55 3.54
CA THR A 54 9.57 1.80 3.54
C THR A 54 10.22 2.05 4.89
N GLN A 55 9.51 1.83 5.99
CA GLN A 55 10.07 1.96 7.33
C GLN A 55 11.22 0.98 7.55
N LYS A 56 11.04 -0.29 7.18
CA LYS A 56 12.09 -1.32 7.28
C LYS A 56 13.32 -0.96 6.45
N ARG A 57 13.11 -0.53 5.20
CA ARG A 57 14.19 -0.05 4.32
C ARG A 57 14.93 1.12 4.95
N ASP A 58 14.23 2.09 5.51
CA ASP A 58 14.83 3.29 6.06
C ASP A 58 15.66 3.00 7.32
N ALA A 59 15.18 2.09 8.18
CA ALA A 59 15.95 1.58 9.31
C ALA A 59 17.23 0.86 8.86
N LEU A 60 17.14 -0.01 7.85
CA LEU A 60 18.31 -0.70 7.30
C LEU A 60 19.29 0.27 6.64
N ARG A 61 18.79 1.25 5.88
CA ARG A 61 19.62 2.28 5.25
C ARG A 61 20.39 3.08 6.29
N ASN A 62 19.76 3.42 7.41
CA ASN A 62 20.42 4.11 8.53
C ASN A 62 21.55 3.24 9.11
N ARG A 63 21.30 1.94 9.37
CA ARG A 63 22.34 1.02 9.86
C ARG A 63 23.51 0.86 8.87
N VAL A 64 23.23 0.74 7.58
CA VAL A 64 24.27 0.66 6.54
C VAL A 64 25.10 1.94 6.51
N GLN A 65 24.46 3.10 6.64
CA GLN A 65 25.16 4.38 6.71
C GLN A 65 26.06 4.50 7.94
N LEU A 66 25.64 3.94 9.08
CA LEU A 66 26.45 3.89 10.29
C LEU A 66 27.61 2.87 10.18
N LEU A 67 27.53 1.88 9.29
CA LEU A 67 28.57 0.90 9.02
C LEU A 67 29.39 1.24 7.77
N ASP A 68 29.58 2.52 7.49
CA ASP A 68 30.39 2.98 6.36
C ASP A 68 31.83 2.46 6.50
N PRO A 69 32.41 1.78 5.48
CA PRO A 69 33.77 1.25 5.54
C PRO A 69 34.84 2.32 5.77
N ASP A 70 34.60 3.57 5.38
CA ASP A 70 35.56 4.67 5.54
C ASP A 70 35.47 5.34 6.93
N ALA A 71 34.30 5.27 7.57
CA ALA A 71 34.03 5.90 8.87
C ALA A 71 32.87 5.22 9.62
N ALA A 72 33.08 3.96 10.03
CA ALA A 72 32.08 3.22 10.79
C ALA A 72 31.87 3.83 12.18
N ASP A 73 30.62 3.87 12.61
CA ASP A 73 30.24 4.29 13.95
C ASP A 73 30.80 3.29 14.99
N PRO A 74 31.64 3.74 15.94
CA PRO A 74 32.34 2.86 16.85
C PRO A 74 31.41 2.18 17.84
N ASP A 75 30.30 2.81 18.21
CA ASP A 75 29.34 2.25 19.17
C ASP A 75 28.56 1.11 18.50
N LEU A 76 27.99 1.36 17.32
CA LEU A 76 27.26 0.33 16.56
C LEU A 76 28.17 -0.83 16.15
N ALA A 77 29.40 -0.56 15.72
CA ALA A 77 30.37 -1.60 15.38
C ALA A 77 30.73 -2.47 16.61
N SER A 78 30.92 -1.85 17.77
CA SER A 78 31.22 -2.54 19.02
C SER A 78 30.04 -3.41 19.49
N GLU A 79 28.81 -2.91 19.35
CA GLU A 79 27.59 -3.69 19.61
C GLU A 79 27.48 -4.93 18.70
N LEU A 80 27.72 -4.78 17.39
CA LEU A 80 27.69 -5.88 16.43
C LEU A 80 28.78 -6.94 16.68
N VAL A 81 29.98 -6.52 17.07
CA VAL A 81 31.06 -7.43 17.46
C VAL A 81 30.67 -8.23 18.71
N ARG A 82 30.06 -7.56 19.70
CA ARG A 82 29.57 -8.22 20.91
C ARG A 82 28.46 -9.23 20.60
N ASP A 83 27.46 -8.83 19.80
CA ASP A 83 26.31 -9.68 19.46
C ASP A 83 26.71 -10.89 18.61
N GLN A 84 27.52 -10.69 17.56
CA GLN A 84 27.87 -11.76 16.61
C GLN A 84 29.03 -12.63 17.06
N LEU A 85 30.03 -12.07 17.75
CA LEU A 85 31.26 -12.78 18.10
C LEU A 85 31.36 -13.11 19.59
N GLY A 86 30.48 -12.55 20.43
CA GLY A 86 30.50 -12.77 21.88
C GLY A 86 31.77 -12.23 22.55
N VAL A 87 32.52 -11.36 21.87
CA VAL A 87 33.77 -10.78 22.37
C VAL A 87 33.44 -9.51 23.15
N MET A 88 34.01 -9.40 24.35
CA MET A 88 33.86 -8.25 25.23
C MET A 88 35.23 -7.89 25.80
N ARG A 89 35.49 -6.59 26.00
CA ARG A 89 36.71 -6.17 26.68
C ARG A 89 36.66 -6.45 28.17
N GLU A 90 37.82 -6.70 28.76
CA GLU A 90 37.97 -7.07 30.17
C GLU A 90 37.52 -5.96 31.15
N ASP A 91 37.44 -4.72 30.67
CA ASP A 91 37.06 -3.53 31.43
C ASP A 91 35.67 -2.94 31.09
N GLU A 92 34.88 -3.64 30.26
CA GLU A 92 33.57 -3.17 29.80
C GLU A 92 32.44 -3.67 30.73
N VAL A 93 31.31 -2.96 30.80
CA VAL A 93 30.12 -3.36 31.58
C VAL A 93 28.89 -3.20 30.70
N VAL A 94 28.14 -4.27 30.46
CA VAL A 94 26.89 -4.23 29.69
C VAL A 94 25.71 -4.00 30.62
N ILE A 95 24.91 -2.98 30.32
CA ILE A 95 23.64 -2.73 30.98
C ILE A 95 22.54 -3.15 30.00
N THR A 96 21.88 -4.27 30.28
CA THR A 96 20.68 -4.66 29.55
C THR A 96 19.52 -3.85 30.12
N LEU A 97 18.78 -3.17 29.25
CA LEU A 97 17.51 -2.54 29.63
C LEU A 97 16.43 -3.61 29.58
N ASP A 98 15.60 -3.72 30.62
CA ASP A 98 14.46 -4.64 30.61
C ASP A 98 13.46 -4.18 29.54
N ASP A 99 13.11 -5.10 28.64
CA ASP A 99 12.05 -4.89 27.65
C ASP A 99 10.69 -4.91 28.37
N GLU A 100 10.04 -3.76 28.54
CA GLU A 100 8.60 -3.66 28.91
C GLU A 100 7.69 -4.02 27.73
#